data_AF-A0A2A4FB08-F1
#
_entry.id   AF-A0A2A4FB08-F1
#
_cell.length_a   1.000
_cell.length_b   1.000
_cell.length_c   1.000
_cell.angle_alpha   90.00
_cell.angle_beta   90.00
_cell.angle_gamma   90.00
#
_symmetry.space_group_name_H-M   'P 1'
#
loop_
_entity.id
_entity.type
_entity.pdbx_description
1 polymer ?
#
loop_
_entity_poly.entity_id
_entity_poly.type
_entity_poly.pdbx_seq_one_letter_code
_entity_poly.pdbx_strand_id
1 'polypeptide(L)'
;MNPPESNPLHFTIVTGSERASGNTEQVAEHIGALLADEGCTIDIVRLREHRIAPCGACGECNTRTSACEQDDDMPAIIARLRKADGIVYAVPVHGYGMAHPMQIFIERAGVGYLRFERPLANKVAGAVVTGRRYAHETVFHQLVSNFLLNRMILVGSGYPVVIHGGSPGAGMQDREGLASVRSMIARMTGMARLLRATPAALRAQCLVLDTVNERAA
;
A
#
# COMPACT_ATOMS: atom_id res chain seq x y z
N MET A 1 19.26 25.96 -13.99
CA MET A 1 19.80 25.28 -12.80
C MET A 1 19.10 23.95 -12.68
N ASN A 2 19.78 22.84 -12.98
CA ASN A 2 19.24 21.53 -12.61
C ASN A 2 19.12 21.50 -11.09
N PRO A 3 17.99 21.08 -10.52
CA PRO A 3 17.89 20.92 -9.07
C PRO A 3 18.98 19.91 -8.63
N PRO A 4 19.52 20.05 -7.41
CA PRO A 4 20.48 19.08 -6.88
C PRO A 4 19.87 17.69 -6.99
N GLU A 5 20.67 16.67 -7.34
CA GLU A 5 20.25 15.27 -7.46
C GLU A 5 19.54 14.81 -6.19
N SER A 6 18.23 15.04 -6.15
CA SER A 6 17.39 14.63 -5.05
C SER A 6 17.37 13.11 -5.09
N ASN A 7 17.72 12.46 -3.97
CA ASN A 7 17.57 11.01 -3.80
C ASN A 7 16.27 10.53 -4.49
N PRO A 8 16.27 9.46 -5.28
CA PRO A 8 15.06 8.97 -5.94
C PRO A 8 13.87 8.82 -4.99
N LEU A 9 12.66 8.98 -5.51
CA LEU A 9 11.45 8.61 -4.75
C LEU A 9 11.50 7.11 -4.47
N HIS A 10 11.06 6.70 -3.28
CA HIS A 10 11.00 5.30 -2.89
C HIS A 10 9.54 4.84 -2.80
N PHE A 11 9.22 3.73 -3.47
CA PHE A 11 7.90 3.12 -3.39
C PHE A 11 7.99 1.70 -2.85
N THR A 12 7.05 1.34 -1.97
CA THR A 12 6.90 -0.05 -1.52
C THR A 12 5.60 -0.64 -2.08
N ILE A 13 5.70 -1.77 -2.75
CA ILE A 13 4.55 -2.52 -3.26
C ILE A 13 4.31 -3.69 -2.30
N VAL A 14 3.15 -3.75 -1.65
CA VAL A 14 2.75 -4.89 -0.83
C VAL A 14 1.80 -5.75 -1.64
N THR A 15 2.23 -6.97 -1.98
CA THR A 15 1.43 -7.93 -2.74
C THR A 15 0.86 -9.01 -1.83
N GLY A 16 -0.46 -9.16 -1.90
CA GLY A 16 -1.22 -10.24 -1.26
C GLY A 16 -1.30 -11.51 -2.11
N SER A 17 -0.48 -11.63 -3.17
CA SER A 17 -0.47 -12.83 -4.00
C SER A 17 0.03 -14.04 -3.23
N GLU A 18 -0.79 -15.08 -3.18
CA GLU A 18 -0.47 -16.36 -2.55
C GLU A 18 0.46 -17.23 -3.43
N ARG A 19 0.58 -16.91 -4.72
CA ARG A 19 1.31 -17.72 -5.71
C ARG A 19 2.42 -16.92 -6.36
N ALA A 20 3.61 -17.50 -6.40
CA ALA A 20 4.65 -17.02 -7.30
C ALA A 20 4.10 -17.03 -8.74
N SER A 21 4.37 -15.95 -9.50
CA SER A 21 3.91 -15.78 -10.88
C SER A 21 2.38 -15.79 -11.08
N GLY A 22 1.57 -15.57 -10.03
CA GLY A 22 0.14 -15.35 -10.16
C GLY A 22 -0.19 -14.02 -10.89
N ASN A 23 -1.46 -13.82 -11.29
CA ASN A 23 -1.86 -12.56 -11.96
C ASN A 23 -1.53 -11.32 -11.11
N THR A 24 -1.81 -11.35 -9.81
CA THR A 24 -1.48 -10.25 -8.89
C THR A 24 0.02 -10.02 -8.77
N GLU A 25 0.81 -11.09 -8.73
CA GLU A 25 2.27 -11.00 -8.67
C GLU A 25 2.83 -10.32 -9.92
N GLN A 26 2.41 -10.79 -11.11
CA GLN A 26 2.82 -10.21 -12.39
C GLN A 26 2.42 -8.73 -12.51
N VAL A 27 1.22 -8.37 -12.03
CA VAL A 27 0.78 -6.97 -11.97
C VAL A 27 1.63 -6.16 -10.98
N ALA A 28 1.99 -6.70 -9.82
CA ALA A 28 2.87 -6.04 -8.86
C ALA A 28 4.28 -5.80 -9.45
N GLU A 29 4.83 -6.78 -10.17
CA GLU A 29 6.10 -6.65 -10.88
C GLU A 29 6.01 -5.62 -12.01
N HIS A 30 4.91 -5.60 -12.75
CA HIS A 30 4.66 -4.59 -13.78
C HIS A 30 4.57 -3.17 -13.19
N ILE A 31 3.91 -3.00 -12.04
CA ILE A 31 3.90 -1.73 -11.30
C ILE A 31 5.32 -1.32 -10.91
N GLY A 32 6.14 -2.27 -10.44
CA GLY A 32 7.54 -2.03 -10.13
C GLY A 32 8.33 -1.54 -11.34
N ALA A 33 8.13 -2.15 -12.51
CA ALA A 33 8.76 -1.71 -13.76
C ALA A 33 8.32 -0.29 -14.15
N LEU A 34 7.02 0.03 -14.08
CA LEU A 34 6.51 1.38 -14.38
C LEU A 34 7.09 2.45 -13.45
N LEU A 35 7.24 2.13 -12.15
CA LEU A 35 7.87 3.03 -11.18
C LEU A 35 9.38 3.20 -11.45
N ALA A 36 10.06 2.14 -11.90
CA ALA A 36 11.48 2.19 -12.27
C ALA A 36 11.68 3.09 -13.49
N ASP A 37 10.81 2.99 -14.49
CA ASP A 37 10.82 3.86 -15.68
C ASP A 37 10.61 5.34 -15.32
N GLU A 38 9.90 5.62 -14.23
CA GLU A 38 9.72 6.96 -13.64
C GLU A 38 10.93 7.40 -12.78
N GLY A 39 12.02 6.63 -12.75
CA GLY A 39 13.24 6.92 -11.99
C GLY A 39 13.08 6.74 -10.48
N CYS A 40 12.10 5.96 -10.03
CA CYS A 40 11.91 5.66 -8.61
C CYS A 40 12.72 4.42 -8.19
N THR A 41 13.02 4.31 -6.91
CA THR A 41 13.47 3.05 -6.29
C THR A 41 12.27 2.28 -5.77
N ILE A 42 12.30 0.95 -5.90
CA ILE A 42 11.16 0.11 -5.60
C ILE A 42 11.59 -1.02 -4.69
N ASP A 43 10.71 -1.34 -3.77
CA ASP A 43 10.79 -2.54 -2.95
C ASP A 43 9.44 -3.29 -3.00
N ILE A 44 9.48 -4.62 -3.14
CA ILE A 44 8.28 -5.45 -3.21
C ILE A 44 8.21 -6.35 -1.97
N VAL A 45 7.21 -6.11 -1.12
CA VAL A 45 6.87 -6.95 0.03
C VAL A 45 5.89 -8.02 -0.46
N ARG A 46 6.39 -9.25 -0.58
CA ARG A 46 5.58 -10.42 -0.92
C ARG A 46 5.10 -11.07 0.36
N LEU A 47 3.84 -10.85 0.74
CA LEU A 47 3.33 -11.30 2.05
C LEU A 47 3.44 -12.81 2.25
N ARG A 48 3.40 -13.61 1.18
CA ARG A 48 3.61 -15.06 1.21
C ARG A 48 5.01 -15.50 1.68
N GLU A 49 6.01 -14.60 1.60
CA GLU A 49 7.42 -14.87 1.96
C GLU A 49 7.71 -14.47 3.42
N HIS A 50 6.71 -13.99 4.14
CA HIS A 50 6.82 -13.52 5.51
C HIS A 50 5.91 -14.36 6.42
N ARG A 51 6.45 -14.79 7.56
CA ARG A 51 5.65 -15.36 8.64
C ARG A 51 4.93 -14.21 9.33
N ILE A 52 3.64 -14.05 9.06
CA ILE A 52 2.77 -13.09 9.77
C ILE A 52 1.63 -13.88 10.36
N ALA A 53 1.59 -14.00 11.68
CA ALA A 53 0.50 -14.71 12.33
C ALA A 53 -0.74 -13.80 12.48
N PRO A 54 -1.96 -14.37 12.45
CA PRO A 54 -3.19 -13.62 12.69
C PRO A 54 -3.16 -12.86 14.03
N CYS A 55 -3.98 -11.81 14.14
CA CYS A 55 -4.15 -11.12 15.41
C CYS A 55 -4.80 -12.05 16.45
N GLY A 56 -4.27 -12.07 17.67
CA GLY A 56 -4.84 -12.82 18.80
C GLY A 56 -5.97 -12.07 19.52
N ALA A 57 -6.54 -12.70 20.56
CA ALA A 57 -7.65 -12.18 21.36
C ALA A 57 -7.23 -11.29 22.55
N CYS A 58 -5.95 -10.92 22.68
CA CYS A 58 -5.45 -10.28 23.91
C CYS A 58 -6.04 -8.89 24.17
N GLY A 59 -6.40 -8.13 23.12
CA GLY A 59 -6.98 -6.79 23.26
C GLY A 59 -6.04 -5.72 23.84
N GLU A 60 -4.82 -6.07 24.21
CA GLU A 60 -3.82 -5.19 24.82
C GLU A 60 -3.44 -3.98 23.95
N CYS A 61 -3.64 -4.02 22.62
CA CYS A 61 -3.47 -2.85 21.76
C CYS A 61 -4.40 -1.68 22.13
N ASN A 62 -5.43 -1.94 22.93
CA ASN A 62 -6.34 -0.93 23.45
C ASN A 62 -5.79 -0.18 24.66
N THR A 63 -4.79 -0.71 25.37
CA THR A 63 -4.24 -0.14 26.61
C THR A 63 -2.75 0.17 26.53
N ARG A 64 -1.98 -0.55 25.69
CA ARG A 64 -0.55 -0.30 25.48
C ARG A 64 -0.32 0.99 24.67
N THR A 65 0.87 1.55 24.80
CA THR A 65 1.33 2.74 24.04
C THR A 65 2.38 2.41 22.97
N SER A 66 2.80 1.15 22.88
CA SER A 66 3.83 0.65 21.97
C SER A 66 3.28 -0.36 20.97
N ALA A 67 4.09 -0.72 19.96
CA ALA A 67 3.73 -1.73 18.97
C ALA A 67 3.49 -3.13 19.58
N CYS A 68 2.81 -3.99 18.82
CA CYS A 68 2.58 -5.39 19.16
C CYS A 68 3.90 -6.16 19.23
N GLU A 69 4.06 -6.98 20.26
CA GLU A 69 5.29 -7.72 20.59
C GLU A 69 5.27 -9.17 20.09
N GLN A 70 4.32 -9.52 19.21
CA GLN A 70 4.26 -10.87 18.65
C GLN A 70 5.48 -11.15 17.77
N ASP A 71 6.11 -12.32 17.98
CA ASP A 71 7.34 -12.73 17.29
C ASP A 71 7.09 -13.23 15.86
N ASP A 72 7.02 -12.28 14.93
CA ASP A 72 6.80 -12.53 13.51
C ASP A 72 7.45 -11.43 12.63
N ASP A 73 7.30 -11.53 11.32
CA ASP A 73 7.99 -10.65 10.37
C ASP A 73 7.31 -9.28 10.18
N MET A 74 6.22 -8.99 10.90
CA MET A 74 5.50 -7.73 10.78
C MET A 74 6.38 -6.49 11.05
N PRO A 75 7.23 -6.44 12.09
CA PRO A 75 8.08 -5.27 12.34
C PRO A 75 8.99 -4.93 11.15
N ALA A 76 9.53 -5.93 10.47
CA ALA A 76 10.39 -5.74 9.30
C ALA A 76 9.61 -5.14 8.12
N ILE A 77 8.37 -5.58 7.91
CA ILE A 77 7.49 -5.01 6.87
C ILE A 77 7.15 -3.56 7.21
N ILE A 78 6.75 -3.25 8.45
CA ILE A 78 6.43 -1.88 8.87
C ILE A 78 7.63 -0.94 8.69
N ALA A 79 8.85 -1.41 8.97
CA ALA A 79 10.07 -0.63 8.76
C ALA A 79 10.30 -0.27 7.29
N ARG A 80 9.97 -1.15 6.35
CA ARG A 80 10.03 -0.89 4.90
C ARG A 80 9.01 0.18 4.52
N LEU A 81 7.75 0.05 4.97
CA LEU A 81 6.68 1.01 4.69
C LEU A 81 6.97 2.42 5.24
N ARG A 82 7.61 2.53 6.41
CA ARG A 82 7.99 3.83 6.98
C ARG A 82 8.94 4.60 6.07
N LYS A 83 9.85 3.92 5.38
CA LYS A 83 10.86 4.52 4.49
C LYS A 83 10.30 4.96 3.13
N ALA A 84 9.13 4.46 2.73
CA ALA A 84 8.53 4.75 1.44
C ALA A 84 7.96 6.17 1.35
N ASP A 85 8.01 6.79 0.18
CA ASP A 85 7.25 8.00 -0.16
C ASP A 85 5.84 7.67 -0.62
N GLY A 86 5.67 6.51 -1.26
CA GLY A 86 4.39 5.98 -1.66
C GLY A 86 4.28 4.47 -1.51
N ILE A 87 3.06 3.98 -1.32
CA ILE A 87 2.77 2.58 -1.07
C ILE A 87 1.67 2.12 -2.03
N VAL A 88 1.87 0.95 -2.64
CA VAL A 88 0.88 0.31 -3.49
C VAL A 88 0.45 -1.02 -2.88
N TYR A 89 -0.85 -1.26 -2.75
CA TYR A 89 -1.39 -2.57 -2.40
C TYR A 89 -1.88 -3.29 -3.65
N ALA A 90 -1.32 -4.46 -3.93
CA ALA A 90 -1.74 -5.33 -5.03
C ALA A 90 -2.37 -6.61 -4.45
N VAL A 91 -3.65 -6.86 -4.73
CA VAL A 91 -4.44 -7.84 -3.97
C VAL A 91 -5.31 -8.72 -4.89
N PRO A 92 -5.31 -10.05 -4.73
CA PRO A 92 -6.29 -10.89 -5.39
C PRO A 92 -7.61 -10.96 -4.61
N VAL A 93 -8.72 -11.08 -5.34
CA VAL A 93 -10.05 -11.40 -4.77
C VAL A 93 -10.15 -12.89 -4.48
N HIS A 94 -10.49 -13.25 -3.24
CA HIS A 94 -10.78 -14.61 -2.77
C HIS A 94 -12.10 -14.61 -1.98
N GLY A 95 -13.07 -15.43 -2.40
CA GLY A 95 -14.33 -15.61 -1.66
C GLY A 95 -15.11 -14.32 -1.39
N TYR A 96 -15.20 -13.41 -2.37
CA TYR A 96 -15.80 -12.07 -2.24
C TYR A 96 -15.06 -11.09 -1.31
N GLY A 97 -13.91 -11.46 -0.78
CA GLY A 97 -13.00 -10.60 -0.02
C GLY A 97 -11.59 -10.60 -0.60
N MET A 98 -10.63 -10.04 0.13
CA MET A 98 -9.21 -10.13 -0.22
C MET A 98 -8.61 -11.47 0.19
N ALA A 99 -7.53 -11.86 -0.48
CA ALA A 99 -6.72 -13.01 -0.06
C ALA A 99 -6.24 -12.87 1.39
N HIS A 100 -6.16 -13.99 2.11
CA HIS A 100 -5.87 -14.02 3.54
C HIS A 100 -4.54 -13.34 3.94
N PRO A 101 -3.43 -13.37 3.16
CA PRO A 101 -2.19 -12.73 3.58
C PRO A 101 -2.38 -11.21 3.73
N MET A 102 -3.13 -10.61 2.80
CA MET A 102 -3.43 -9.18 2.85
C MET A 102 -4.37 -8.85 4.01
N GLN A 103 -5.41 -9.67 4.25
CA GLN A 103 -6.32 -9.47 5.37
C GLN A 103 -5.58 -9.47 6.71
N ILE A 104 -4.75 -10.49 6.95
CA ILE A 104 -3.90 -10.59 8.15
C ILE A 104 -2.99 -9.37 8.26
N PHE A 105 -2.35 -8.96 7.16
CA PHE A 105 -1.45 -7.82 7.14
C PHE A 105 -2.16 -6.52 7.52
N ILE A 106 -3.30 -6.17 6.91
CA ILE A 106 -3.98 -4.89 7.20
C ILE A 106 -4.55 -4.82 8.62
N GLU A 107 -5.02 -5.96 9.16
CA GLU A 107 -5.46 -6.07 10.55
C GLU A 107 -4.29 -5.80 11.49
N ARG A 108 -3.19 -6.54 11.32
CA ARG A 108 -2.00 -6.43 12.17
C ARG A 108 -1.34 -5.06 12.06
N ALA A 109 -1.12 -4.56 10.85
CA ALA A 109 -0.46 -3.28 10.61
C ALA A 109 -1.23 -2.14 11.30
N GLY A 110 -2.56 -2.08 11.13
CA GLY A 110 -3.39 -1.01 11.70
C GLY A 110 -3.35 -0.99 13.23
N VAL A 111 -3.95 -2.00 13.88
CA VAL A 111 -4.14 -1.98 15.34
C VAL A 111 -2.86 -2.28 16.11
N GLY A 112 -1.94 -3.03 15.52
CA GLY A 112 -0.72 -3.49 16.19
C GLY A 112 0.49 -2.58 16.02
N TYR A 113 0.55 -1.69 15.01
CA TYR A 113 1.77 -0.94 14.72
C TYR A 113 1.51 0.52 14.32
N LEU A 114 0.65 0.75 13.33
CA LEU A 114 0.53 2.05 12.67
C LEU A 114 -0.24 3.07 13.51
N ARG A 115 -1.13 2.63 14.39
CA ARG A 115 -1.98 3.54 15.19
C ARG A 115 -1.23 4.43 16.20
N PHE A 116 -0.02 4.03 16.63
CA PHE A 116 0.72 4.70 17.71
C PHE A 116 1.43 5.96 17.21
N GLU A 117 2.24 5.83 16.16
CA GLU A 117 3.04 6.94 15.61
C GLU A 117 2.53 7.45 14.26
N ARG A 118 1.56 6.75 13.66
CA ARG A 118 0.96 7.10 12.35
C ARG A 118 2.00 7.35 11.26
N PRO A 119 2.99 6.44 11.08
CA PRO A 119 4.15 6.71 10.21
C PRO A 119 3.81 6.77 8.72
N LEU A 120 2.63 6.30 8.31
CA LEU A 120 2.19 6.32 6.91
C LEU A 120 1.41 7.59 6.55
N ALA A 121 1.12 8.45 7.52
CA ALA A 121 0.34 9.65 7.25
C ALA A 121 1.01 10.52 6.17
N ASN A 122 0.20 11.07 5.27
CA ASN A 122 0.60 11.88 4.12
C ASN A 122 1.46 11.17 3.07
N LYS A 123 1.73 9.86 3.19
CA LYS A 123 2.33 9.08 2.10
C LYS A 123 1.31 8.86 0.98
N VAL A 124 1.78 8.77 -0.25
CA VAL A 124 0.94 8.58 -1.44
C VAL A 124 0.50 7.12 -1.54
N ALA A 125 -0.80 6.85 -1.67
CA ALA A 125 -1.38 5.51 -1.68
C ALA A 125 -2.03 5.15 -3.00
N GLY A 126 -1.86 3.91 -3.44
CA GLY A 126 -2.55 3.32 -4.59
C GLY A 126 -2.95 1.87 -4.32
N ALA A 127 -4.05 1.41 -4.91
CA ALA A 127 -4.47 0.01 -4.82
C ALA A 127 -4.74 -0.55 -6.21
N VAL A 128 -4.46 -1.83 -6.39
CA VAL A 128 -4.82 -2.61 -7.58
C VAL A 128 -5.43 -3.93 -7.13
N VAL A 129 -6.63 -4.22 -7.61
CA VAL A 129 -7.35 -5.45 -7.27
C VAL A 129 -7.46 -6.34 -8.49
N THR A 130 -6.95 -7.56 -8.38
CA THR A 130 -7.02 -8.55 -9.45
C THR A 130 -8.10 -9.58 -9.12
N GLY A 131 -8.91 -9.98 -10.10
CA GLY A 131 -9.95 -10.99 -9.88
C GLY A 131 -10.50 -11.51 -11.19
N ARG A 132 -11.32 -12.57 -11.14
CA ARG A 132 -11.90 -13.16 -12.35
C ARG A 132 -13.18 -12.46 -12.82
N ARG A 133 -14.14 -12.20 -11.91
CA ARG A 133 -15.50 -11.75 -12.28
C ARG A 133 -16.15 -10.75 -11.34
N TYR A 134 -15.97 -10.88 -10.02
CA TYR A 134 -16.78 -10.17 -9.03
C TYR A 134 -15.94 -9.66 -7.86
N ALA A 135 -16.53 -8.77 -7.07
CA ALA A 135 -16.03 -8.24 -5.80
C ALA A 135 -14.72 -7.43 -5.85
N HIS A 136 -14.24 -7.06 -7.04
CA HIS A 136 -13.08 -6.17 -7.17
C HIS A 136 -13.32 -4.85 -6.44
N GLU A 137 -14.49 -4.24 -6.63
CA GLU A 137 -14.85 -2.98 -5.98
C GLU A 137 -14.97 -3.12 -4.46
N THR A 138 -15.60 -4.18 -3.97
CA THR A 138 -15.71 -4.45 -2.53
C THR A 138 -14.34 -4.52 -1.87
N VAL A 139 -13.41 -5.28 -2.47
CA VAL A 139 -12.03 -5.37 -1.98
C VAL A 139 -11.31 -4.03 -2.11
N PHE A 140 -11.47 -3.33 -3.23
CA PHE A 140 -10.86 -2.02 -3.46
C PHE A 140 -11.29 -1.01 -2.39
N HIS A 141 -12.59 -0.96 -2.07
CA HIS A 141 -13.12 -0.08 -1.04
C HIS A 141 -12.62 -0.43 0.36
N GLN A 142 -12.40 -1.72 0.67
CA GLN A 142 -11.76 -2.11 1.92
C GLN A 142 -10.32 -1.58 2.02
N LEU A 143 -9.55 -1.62 0.92
CA LEU A 143 -8.20 -1.05 0.87
C LEU A 143 -8.23 0.47 0.99
N VAL A 144 -9.17 1.15 0.33
CA VAL A 144 -9.39 2.60 0.48
C VAL A 144 -9.67 2.96 1.94
N SER A 145 -10.58 2.27 2.60
CA SER A 145 -10.86 2.46 4.02
C SER A 145 -9.61 2.27 4.88
N ASN A 146 -8.75 1.29 4.54
CA ASN A 146 -7.48 1.09 5.23
C ASN A 146 -6.48 2.24 4.99
N PHE A 147 -6.39 2.79 3.78
CA PHE A 147 -5.54 3.96 3.50
C PHE A 147 -6.02 5.21 4.27
N LEU A 148 -7.33 5.43 4.32
CA LEU A 148 -7.94 6.53 5.07
C LEU A 148 -7.68 6.38 6.58
N LEU A 149 -7.84 5.16 7.11
CA LEU A 149 -7.49 4.85 8.51
C LEU A 149 -6.03 5.20 8.83
N ASN A 150 -5.13 5.06 7.86
CA ASN A 150 -3.71 5.38 7.97
C ASN A 150 -3.34 6.80 7.53
N ARG A 151 -4.34 7.65 7.25
CA ARG A 151 -4.18 9.08 6.87
C ARG A 151 -3.30 9.28 5.64
N MET A 152 -3.37 8.34 4.71
CA MET A 152 -2.61 8.39 3.46
C MET A 152 -3.32 9.24 2.41
N ILE A 153 -2.55 9.77 1.45
CA ILE A 153 -3.08 10.53 0.32
C ILE A 153 -3.38 9.54 -0.81
N LEU A 154 -4.66 9.18 -0.95
CA LEU A 154 -5.09 8.28 -2.01
C LEU A 154 -5.07 8.98 -3.38
N VAL A 155 -4.39 8.36 -4.33
CA VAL A 155 -4.33 8.79 -5.73
C VAL A 155 -4.91 7.67 -6.61
N GLY A 156 -6.10 7.90 -7.15
CA GLY A 156 -6.72 6.98 -8.10
C GLY A 156 -6.22 7.16 -9.54
N SER A 157 -6.70 6.34 -10.46
CA SER A 157 -6.53 6.51 -11.92
C SER A 157 -7.65 7.37 -12.56
N GLY A 158 -8.67 7.74 -11.78
CA GLY A 158 -9.95 8.25 -12.24
C GLY A 158 -11.12 7.33 -11.81
N TYR A 159 -10.83 6.03 -11.68
CA TYR A 159 -11.74 4.98 -11.21
C TYR A 159 -10.96 3.95 -10.37
N PRO A 160 -11.61 2.99 -9.68
CA PRO A 160 -10.92 1.87 -9.04
C PRO A 160 -10.04 1.09 -10.04
N VAL A 161 -8.77 0.83 -9.68
CA VAL A 161 -7.88 0.04 -10.54
C VAL A 161 -8.16 -1.44 -10.33
N VAL A 162 -8.87 -2.02 -11.31
CA VAL A 162 -9.25 -3.43 -11.33
C VAL A 162 -8.59 -4.13 -12.51
N ILE A 163 -8.18 -5.38 -12.30
CA ILE A 163 -7.59 -6.24 -13.33
C ILE A 163 -8.39 -7.54 -13.41
N HIS A 164 -8.81 -7.89 -14.61
CA HIS A 164 -9.53 -9.12 -14.91
C HIS A 164 -8.57 -10.22 -15.36
N GLY A 165 -8.51 -11.32 -14.61
CA GLY A 165 -7.62 -12.44 -14.94
C GLY A 165 -8.05 -13.75 -14.28
N GLY A 166 -8.66 -14.65 -15.07
CA GLY A 166 -9.16 -15.95 -14.60
C GLY A 166 -8.19 -17.13 -14.73
N SER A 167 -7.18 -16.98 -15.58
CA SER A 167 -6.16 -17.99 -15.86
C SER A 167 -4.77 -17.39 -15.62
N PRO A 168 -3.73 -18.20 -15.41
CA PRO A 168 -2.36 -17.68 -15.27
C PRO A 168 -1.97 -16.77 -16.44
N GLY A 169 -1.45 -15.58 -16.14
CA GLY A 169 -1.03 -14.57 -17.13
C GLY A 169 -2.17 -13.76 -17.76
N ALA A 170 -3.44 -14.15 -17.58
CA ALA A 170 -4.57 -13.44 -18.19
C ALA A 170 -4.71 -11.99 -17.69
N GLY A 171 -4.29 -11.69 -16.46
CA GLY A 171 -4.34 -10.33 -15.92
C GLY A 171 -3.47 -9.35 -16.71
N MET A 172 -2.36 -9.82 -17.30
CA MET A 172 -1.49 -9.02 -18.14
C MET A 172 -2.06 -8.77 -19.55
N GLN A 173 -3.22 -9.35 -19.87
CA GLN A 173 -3.93 -9.13 -21.12
C GLN A 173 -5.08 -8.12 -20.96
N ASP A 174 -5.41 -7.73 -19.72
CA ASP A 174 -6.43 -6.71 -19.45
C ASP A 174 -5.92 -5.30 -19.79
N ARG A 175 -6.14 -4.89 -21.04
CA ARG A 175 -5.62 -3.63 -21.57
C ARG A 175 -6.15 -2.41 -20.82
N GLU A 176 -7.41 -2.43 -20.40
CA GLU A 176 -8.06 -1.32 -19.71
C GLU A 176 -7.57 -1.23 -18.26
N GLY A 177 -7.53 -2.37 -17.56
CA GLY A 177 -6.98 -2.43 -16.21
C GLY A 177 -5.51 -1.99 -16.18
N LEU A 178 -4.68 -2.44 -17.13
CA LEU A 178 -3.28 -2.02 -17.23
C LEU A 178 -3.12 -0.53 -17.62
N ALA A 179 -4.04 0.03 -18.40
CA ALA A 179 -4.07 1.47 -18.65
C ALA A 179 -4.38 2.25 -17.37
N SER A 180 -5.32 1.75 -16.55
CA SER A 180 -5.62 2.32 -15.23
C SER A 180 -4.43 2.23 -14.28
N VAL A 181 -3.67 1.12 -14.30
CA VAL A 181 -2.41 1.00 -13.54
C VAL A 181 -1.42 2.09 -13.95
N ARG A 182 -1.17 2.28 -15.25
CA ARG A 182 -0.26 3.34 -15.74
C ARG A 182 -0.71 4.74 -15.31
N SER A 183 -1.99 5.05 -15.47
CA SER A 183 -2.55 6.34 -15.04
C SER A 183 -2.43 6.56 -13.53
N MET A 184 -2.66 5.52 -12.73
CA MET A 184 -2.45 5.58 -11.29
C MET A 184 -0.99 5.90 -10.99
N ILE A 185 -0.03 5.13 -11.51
CA ILE A 185 1.41 5.30 -11.25
C ILE A 185 1.89 6.70 -11.62
N ALA A 186 1.54 7.21 -12.80
CA ALA A 186 1.89 8.58 -13.21
C ALA A 186 1.35 9.64 -12.24
N ARG A 187 0.14 9.44 -11.70
CA ARG A 187 -0.45 10.34 -10.69
C ARG A 187 0.22 10.19 -9.34
N MET A 188 0.62 8.97 -8.93
CA MET A 188 1.35 8.75 -7.69
C MET A 188 2.71 9.44 -7.72
N THR A 189 3.48 9.23 -8.79
CA THR A 189 4.81 9.82 -8.94
C THR A 189 4.71 11.34 -9.04
N GLY A 190 3.75 11.86 -9.81
CA GLY A 190 3.45 13.29 -9.88
C GLY A 190 3.14 13.91 -8.51
N MET A 191 2.22 13.32 -7.75
CA MET A 191 1.88 13.79 -6.40
C MET A 191 3.08 13.73 -5.45
N ALA A 192 3.83 12.62 -5.45
CA ALA A 192 4.98 12.46 -4.58
C ALA A 192 6.11 13.46 -4.91
N ARG A 193 6.33 13.76 -6.20
CA ARG A 193 7.25 14.82 -6.64
C ARG A 193 6.80 16.20 -6.17
N LEU A 194 5.51 16.53 -6.28
CA LEU A 194 4.96 17.79 -5.79
C LEU A 194 5.14 17.95 -4.29
N LEU A 195 4.83 16.89 -3.52
CA LEU A 195 5.05 16.88 -2.07
C LEU A 195 6.53 17.08 -1.73
N ARG A 196 7.44 16.39 -2.41
CA ARG A 196 8.88 16.50 -2.18
C ARG A 196 9.43 17.89 -2.53
N ALA A 197 8.98 18.48 -3.64
CA ALA A 197 9.38 19.81 -4.08
C ALA A 197 8.82 20.93 -3.18
N THR A 198 7.73 20.67 -2.44
CA THR A 198 7.14 21.64 -1.53
C THR A 198 8.07 21.88 -0.32
N PRO A 199 8.39 23.15 0.00
CA PRO A 199 9.26 23.48 1.13
C PRO A 199 8.79 22.82 2.43
N ALA A 200 9.74 22.32 3.23
CA ALA A 200 9.43 21.61 4.47
C ALA A 200 8.57 22.44 5.43
N ALA A 201 8.82 23.75 5.52
CA ALA A 201 8.02 24.66 6.34
C ALA A 201 6.55 24.73 5.89
N LEU A 202 6.30 24.80 4.59
CA LEU A 202 4.93 24.82 4.06
C LEU A 202 4.25 23.46 4.23
N ARG A 203 4.97 22.36 3.99
CA ARG A 203 4.45 21.01 4.26
C ARG A 203 4.06 20.85 5.73
N ALA A 204 4.89 21.32 6.66
CA ALA A 204 4.59 21.26 8.08
C ALA A 204 3.35 22.08 8.47
N GLN A 205 3.01 23.13 7.72
CA GLN A 205 1.79 23.92 7.92
C GLN A 205 0.54 23.31 7.28
N CYS A 206 0.68 22.67 6.12
CA CYS A 206 -0.45 22.15 5.35
C CYS A 206 -0.78 20.68 5.63
N LEU A 207 0.19 19.90 6.09
CA LEU A 207 0.07 18.44 6.31
C LEU A 207 0.20 18.09 7.79
N VAL A 208 -0.26 18.98 8.66
CA VAL A 208 -0.18 18.86 10.12
C VAL A 208 -0.91 17.59 10.59
N LEU A 209 -0.29 16.87 11.53
CA LEU A 209 -0.87 15.71 12.18
C LEU A 209 -1.16 16.03 13.64
N ASP A 210 -2.17 16.86 13.91
CA ASP A 210 -2.56 17.26 15.28
C ASP A 210 -3.23 16.14 16.07
N THR A 211 -3.42 14.97 15.47
CA THR A 211 -4.18 13.85 16.05
C THR A 211 -3.25 12.81 16.67
N VAL A 212 -2.96 13.00 17.96
CA VAL A 212 -2.48 11.94 18.85
C VAL A 212 -3.51 10.79 18.86
N ASN A 213 -3.08 9.56 19.16
CA ASN A 213 -3.94 8.37 19.23
C ASN A 213 -5.23 8.71 20.02
N GLU A 214 -6.41 8.53 19.39
CA GLU A 214 -7.72 8.89 19.96
C GLU A 214 -8.05 8.23 21.30
N ARG A 215 -7.24 7.25 21.73
CA ARG A 215 -7.36 6.53 23.00
C ARG A 215 -6.25 6.84 24.01
N ALA A 216 -5.37 7.79 23.72
CA ALA A 216 -4.39 8.32 24.66
C ALA A 216 -4.84 9.64 25.32
N ALA A 217 -6.12 10.01 25.12
CA ALA A 217 -6.80 11.10 25.80
C ALA A 217 -7.78 10.54 26.85
#